data_AF-A0A841Z6G6-F1
#
_entry.id   AF-A0A841Z6G6-F1
#
_cell.length_a   1.000
_cell.length_b   1.000
_cell.length_c   1.000
_cell.angle_alpha   90.00
_cell.angle_beta   90.00
_cell.angle_gamma   90.00
#
_symmetry.space_group_name_H-M   'P 1'
#
loop_
_entity.id
_entity.type
_entity.pdbx_description
1 polymer ?
#
loop_
_entity_poly.entity_id
_entity_poly.type
_entity_poly.pdbx_seq_one_letter_code
_entity_poly.pdbx_strand_id
1 'polypeptide(L)' 'MRILAGECVNHYQEKASVKGAQGVVLGYTELELFIGEADVTRPFFKTAELHAQYAAKQALR' A
#
# COMPACT_ATOMS: atom_id res chain seq x y z
N MET A 1 17.39 9.72 -2.59
CA MET A 1 16.61 8.53 -2.16
C MET A 1 15.12 8.58 -2.55
N ARG A 2 14.70 9.46 -3.48
CA ARG A 2 13.31 9.52 -3.99
C ARG A 2 13.13 8.78 -5.32
N ILE A 3 14.23 8.58 -6.06
CA ILE A 3 14.27 7.87 -7.36
C ILE A 3 13.97 6.36 -7.17
N LEU A 4 14.51 5.73 -6.12
CA LEU A 4 14.28 4.30 -5.83
C LEU A 4 12.81 3.99 -5.46
N ALA A 5 12.10 4.93 -4.84
CA ALA A 5 10.70 4.76 -4.48
C ALA A 5 9.79 4.68 -5.73
N GLY A 6 10.01 5.57 -6.71
CA GLY A 6 9.24 5.57 -7.97
C GLY A 6 9.45 4.31 -8.80
N GLU A 7 10.67 3.77 -8.83
CA GLU A 7 10.96 2.49 -9.51
C GLU A 7 10.29 1.30 -8.82
N CYS A 8 10.30 1.26 -7.47
CA CYS A 8 9.60 0.25 -6.69
C CYS A 8 8.09 0.29 -6.92
N VAL A 9 7.48 1.49 -6.93
CA VAL A 9 6.05 1.67 -7.20
C VAL A 9 5.69 1.08 -8.57
N ASN A 10 6.42 1.45 -9.62
CA ASN A 10 6.16 0.98 -10.97
C ASN A 10 6.27 -0.55 -11.05
N HIS A 11 7.29 -1.13 -10.41
CA HIS A 11 7.45 -2.58 -10.32
C HIS A 11 6.25 -3.27 -9.66
N TYR A 12 5.70 -2.71 -8.58
CA TYR A 12 4.52 -3.26 -7.91
C TYR A 12 3.22 -3.01 -8.68
N GLN A 13 3.08 -1.87 -9.37
CA GLN A 13 1.95 -1.59 -10.26
C GLN A 13 1.89 -2.57 -11.43
N GLU A 14 3.03 -2.88 -12.05
CA GLU A 14 3.12 -3.89 -13.12
C GLU A 14 2.71 -5.26 -12.63
N LYS A 15 3.21 -5.69 -11.46
CA LYS A 15 2.80 -6.97 -10.84
C LYS A 15 1.33 -6.99 -10.44
N ALA A 16 0.78 -5.86 -10.02
CA ALA A 16 -0.63 -5.71 -9.69
C ALA A 16 -1.52 -5.56 -10.92
N SER A 17 -0.97 -5.38 -12.12
CA SER A 17 -1.70 -5.27 -13.39
C SER A 17 -2.25 -6.63 -13.89
N VAL A 18 -2.56 -7.53 -12.96
CA VAL A 18 -3.39 -8.71 -13.24
C VAL A 18 -4.74 -8.21 -13.74
N LYS A 19 -5.19 -8.72 -14.90
CA LYS A 19 -6.47 -8.32 -15.50
C LYS A 19 -7.58 -8.32 -14.46
N GLY A 20 -8.20 -7.16 -14.24
CA GLY A 20 -9.33 -6.99 -13.33
C GLY A 20 -8.99 -6.57 -11.89
N ALA A 21 -7.72 -6.39 -11.53
CA ALA A 21 -7.35 -5.94 -10.17
C ALA A 21 -7.93 -4.55 -9.86
N GLN A 22 -8.73 -4.41 -8.80
CA GLN A 22 -9.38 -3.13 -8.45
C GLN A 22 -8.57 -2.26 -7.48
N GLY A 23 -7.51 -2.81 -6.91
CA GLY A 23 -6.62 -2.16 -5.95
C GLY A 23 -5.48 -3.10 -5.57
N VAL A 24 -4.60 -2.65 -4.67
CA VAL A 24 -3.42 -3.41 -4.23
C VAL A 24 -3.38 -3.47 -2.72
N VAL A 25 -3.16 -4.66 -2.16
CA VAL A 25 -2.93 -4.83 -0.73
C VAL A 25 -1.42 -4.73 -0.46
N LEU A 26 -1.02 -3.79 0.38
CA LEU A 26 0.38 -3.64 0.80
C LEU A 26 0.64 -4.59 1.96
N GLY A 27 1.03 -5.83 1.63
CA GLY A 27 1.23 -6.91 2.60
C GLY A 27 2.50 -6.81 3.45
N TYR A 28 3.39 -5.87 3.13
CA TYR A 28 4.58 -5.56 3.93
C TYR A 28 4.42 -4.15 4.49
N THR A 29 4.58 -4.02 5.81
CA THR A 29 4.35 -2.75 6.52
C THR A 29 5.34 -1.67 6.09
N GLU A 30 6.55 -2.05 5.66
CA GLU A 30 7.59 -1.14 5.19
C GLU A 30 7.27 -0.50 3.84
N LEU A 31 6.49 -1.17 2.98
CA LEU A 31 6.13 -0.60 1.66
C LEU A 31 5.33 0.70 1.80
N GLU A 32 4.57 0.84 2.87
CA GLU A 32 3.80 2.05 3.16
C GLU A 32 4.68 3.27 3.43
N LEU A 33 5.96 3.08 3.77
CA LEU A 33 6.93 4.16 4.00
C LEU A 33 7.54 4.71 2.70
N PHE A 34 7.48 3.93 1.62
CA PHE A 34 8.09 4.27 0.33
C PHE A 34 7.06 4.74 -0.70
N ILE A 35 5.77 4.49 -0.48
CA ILE A 35 4.70 4.76 -1.43
C ILE A 35 3.90 5.98 -0.99
N GLY A 36 3.92 7.05 -1.80
CA GLY A 36 3.12 8.26 -1.58
C GLY A 36 1.80 8.26 -2.36
N GLU A 37 0.90 9.20 -2.09
CA GLU A 37 -0.40 9.30 -2.78
C GLU A 37 -0.29 9.56 -4.29
N ALA A 38 0.78 10.25 -4.71
CA ALA A 38 1.05 10.53 -6.12
C ALA A 38 1.43 9.27 -6.92
N ASP A 39 1.77 8.18 -6.23
CA ASP A 39 2.24 6.92 -6.80
C ASP A 39 1.09 5.93 -7.07
N VAL A 40 -0.18 6.39 -6.98
CA VAL A 40 -1.35 5.52 -6.86
C VAL A 40 -2.37 5.81 -7.96
N THR A 41 -2.49 4.91 -8.94
CA THR A 41 -3.54 4.96 -9.98
C THR A 41 -4.79 4.16 -9.61
N ARG A 42 -4.71 3.30 -8.59
CA ARG A 42 -5.78 2.44 -8.04
C ARG A 42 -5.61 2.34 -6.53
N PRO A 43 -6.69 2.22 -5.71
CA PRO A 43 -6.59 2.22 -4.25
C PRO A 43 -5.56 1.24 -3.69
N PHE A 44 -4.74 1.70 -2.74
CA PHE A 44 -3.85 0.87 -1.95
C PHE A 44 -4.43 0.63 -0.56
N PHE A 45 -4.46 -0.63 -0.15
CA PHE A 45 -4.88 -1.04 1.19
C PHE A 45 -3.64 -1.23 2.05
N LYS A 46 -3.37 -0.23 2.88
CA LYS A 46 -2.27 -0.16 3.85
C LYS A 46 -2.57 -1.08 5.04
N THR A 47 -1.97 -2.26 5.07
CA THR A 47 -2.27 -3.27 6.09
C THR A 47 -1.83 -2.83 7.48
N ALA A 48 -0.75 -2.07 7.61
CA ALA A 48 -0.30 -1.55 8.90
C ALA A 48 -1.32 -0.57 9.47
N GLU A 49 -1.81 0.38 8.64
CA GLU A 49 -2.84 1.33 9.03
C GLU A 49 -4.15 0.62 9.41
N LEU A 50 -4.63 -0.31 8.57
CA LEU A 50 -5.86 -1.05 8.82
C LEU A 50 -5.79 -1.88 10.12
N HIS A 51 -4.66 -2.55 10.37
CA HIS A 51 -4.46 -3.29 11.61
C HIS A 51 -4.38 -2.38 12.83
N ALA A 52 -3.69 -1.22 12.73
CA ALA A 52 -3.61 -0.26 13.83
C ALA A 52 -5.00 0.31 14.18
N GLN A 53 -5.79 0.67 13.18
CA GLN A 53 -7.17 1.13 13.37
C GLN A 53 -8.04 0.06 14.02
N TYR A 54 -7.91 -1.20 13.59
CA TYR A 54 -8.62 -2.31 14.20
C TYR A 54 -8.20 -2.52 15.67
N ALA A 55 -6.90 -2.56 15.95
CA ALA A 55 -6.37 -2.72 17.29
C ALA A 55 -6.86 -1.61 18.24
N ALA A 56 -6.83 -0.35 17.80
CA ALA A 56 -7.36 0.78 18.55
C ALA A 56 -8.86 0.62 18.87
N LYS A 57 -9.66 0.16 17.90
CA LYS A 57 -11.09 -0.13 18.12
C LYS A 57 -11.30 -1.27 19.12
N GLN A 58 -10.45 -2.30 19.11
CA GLN A 58 -10.55 -3.40 20.09
C GLN A 58 -10.16 -2.96 21.50
N ALA A 59 -9.16 -2.09 21.63
CA ALA A 59 -8.70 -1.60 22.93
C ALA A 59 -9.73 -0.70 23.64
N LEU A 60 -10.68 -0.11 22.90
CA LEU A 60 -11.73 0.77 23.40
C LEU A 60 -13.09 0.06 23.60
N ARG A 61 -13.18 -1.25 23.34
CA ARG A 61 -14.37 -2.06 23.61
C ARG A 61 -14.38 -2.52 25.06
#